data_AF-A0A917URN5-F1
#
_entry.id   AF-A0A917URN5-F1
#
_cell.length_a   1.000
_cell.length_b   1.000
_cell.length_c   1.000
_cell.angle_alpha   90.00
_cell.angle_beta   90.00
_cell.angle_gamma   90.00
#
_symmetry.space_group_name_H-M   'P 1'
#
loop_
_entity.id
_entity.type
_entity.pdbx_description
1 polymer ?
#
loop_
_entity_poly.entity_id
_entity_poly.type
_entity_poly.pdbx_seq_one_letter_code
_entity_poly.pdbx_strand_id
1 'polypeptide(L)'
;MTFHVPAAGAPLFQSALANFNPYGGETAVDSKNPERGPLLIIGGEQDHAVPPAITHASYRIQSKNPGTAEEITIPNRGHSLTIDSGWRAVADEALAFVQRFVE
;
A
#
# COMPACT_ATOMS: atom_id res chain seq x y z
N MET A 1 28.50 -14.97 -4.28
CA MET A 1 28.34 -14.31 -5.59
C MET A 1 27.05 -13.49 -5.51
N THR A 2 27.17 -12.18 -5.35
CA THR A 2 26.01 -11.28 -5.22
C THR A 2 25.55 -10.90 -6.62
N PHE A 3 24.41 -11.43 -7.03
CA PHE A 3 23.73 -10.99 -8.26
C PHE A 3 22.86 -9.79 -7.90
N HIS A 4 23.08 -8.67 -8.57
CA HIS A 4 22.21 -7.50 -8.49
C HIS A 4 21.25 -7.53 -9.68
N VAL A 5 19.95 -7.66 -9.40
CA VAL A 5 18.90 -7.50 -10.41
C VAL A 5 18.41 -6.05 -10.31
N PRO A 6 18.51 -5.23 -11.37
CA PRO A 6 18.00 -3.86 -11.33
C PRO A 6 16.48 -3.87 -11.20
N ALA A 7 15.95 -3.16 -10.21
CA ALA A 7 14.52 -2.91 -10.09
C ALA A 7 14.05 -2.01 -11.24
N ALA A 8 12.77 -2.12 -11.61
CA ALA A 8 12.18 -1.22 -12.60
C ALA A 8 12.28 0.23 -12.11
N GLY A 9 13.12 1.05 -12.75
CA GLY A 9 13.39 2.42 -12.31
C GLY A 9 12.24 3.40 -12.57
N ALA A 10 11.43 3.18 -13.61
CA ALA A 10 10.36 4.10 -13.99
C ALA A 10 9.29 4.30 -12.90
N PRO A 11 8.75 3.25 -12.24
CA PRO A 11 7.85 3.42 -11.10
C PRO A 11 8.46 4.22 -9.94
N LEU A 12 9.75 4.01 -9.65
CA LEU A 12 10.45 4.74 -8.58
C LEU A 12 10.58 6.23 -8.90
N PHE A 13 10.93 6.58 -10.15
CA PHE A 13 10.99 7.98 -10.59
C PHE A 13 9.61 8.63 -10.66
N GLN A 14 8.59 7.90 -11.10
CA GLN A 14 7.21 8.38 -11.08
C GLN A 14 6.72 8.66 -9.66
N SER A 15 6.99 7.77 -8.70
CA SER A 15 6.67 8.01 -7.27
C SER A 15 7.48 9.17 -6.67
N ALA A 16 8.77 9.29 -6.99
CA ALA A 16 9.62 10.37 -6.51
C ALA A 16 9.18 11.74 -7.06
N LEU A 17 8.78 11.80 -8.33
CA LEU A 17 8.33 13.02 -9.00
C LEU A 17 6.86 13.36 -8.77
N ALA A 18 6.02 12.39 -8.36
CA ALA A 18 4.60 12.62 -8.09
C ALA A 18 4.36 13.72 -7.04
N ASN A 19 5.27 13.87 -6.07
CA ASN A 19 5.20 14.93 -5.06
C ASN A 19 5.48 16.33 -5.62
N PHE A 20 6.15 16.45 -6.77
CA PHE A 20 6.48 17.74 -7.40
C PHE A 20 5.40 18.24 -8.37
N ASN A 21 4.41 17.41 -8.73
CA ASN A 21 3.21 17.84 -9.45
C ASN A 21 1.93 17.40 -8.71
N PRO A 22 1.50 18.18 -7.69
CA PRO A 22 0.34 17.84 -6.86
C PRO A 22 -1.02 17.98 -7.56
N TYR A 23 -1.07 18.37 -8.86
CA TYR A 23 -2.30 18.78 -9.55
C TYR A 23 -2.64 17.98 -10.83
N GLY A 24 -2.28 16.70 -10.92
CA GLY A 24 -2.82 15.84 -11.97
C GLY A 24 -1.82 15.37 -13.03
N GLY A 25 -0.73 14.71 -12.59
CA GLY A 25 0.11 13.92 -13.48
C GLY A 25 -0.45 12.51 -13.71
N GLU A 26 0.30 11.66 -14.41
CA GLU A 26 -0.02 10.24 -14.67
C GLU A 26 -0.31 9.40 -13.41
N THR A 27 0.04 9.90 -12.23
CA THR A 27 -0.09 9.23 -10.93
C THR A 27 -1.25 9.75 -10.07
N ALA A 28 -2.12 10.62 -10.60
CA ALA A 28 -3.23 11.17 -9.86
C ALA A 28 -4.31 10.11 -9.56
N VAL A 29 -4.79 10.09 -8.32
CA VAL A 29 -5.83 9.16 -7.83
C VAL A 29 -6.98 9.95 -7.23
N ASP A 30 -8.22 9.62 -7.62
CA ASP A 30 -9.42 10.13 -6.95
C ASP A 30 -9.67 9.41 -5.62
N SER A 31 -8.93 9.83 -4.60
CA SER A 31 -9.08 9.31 -3.23
C SER A 31 -10.42 9.69 -2.57
N LYS A 32 -11.17 10.63 -3.14
CA LYS A 32 -12.44 11.11 -2.56
C LYS A 32 -13.68 10.53 -3.24
N ASN A 33 -13.52 9.63 -4.20
CA ASN A 33 -14.64 8.98 -4.89
C ASN A 33 -15.58 8.31 -3.87
N PRO A 34 -16.83 8.78 -3.70
CA PRO A 34 -17.77 8.21 -2.73
C PRO A 34 -18.22 6.79 -3.09
N GLU A 35 -18.07 6.38 -4.35
CA GLU A 35 -18.40 5.03 -4.84
C GLU A 35 -17.26 4.01 -4.55
N ARG A 36 -16.16 4.44 -3.94
CA ARG A 36 -15.07 3.54 -3.55
C ARG A 36 -15.56 2.59 -2.45
N GLY A 37 -15.45 1.29 -2.69
CA GLY A 37 -15.68 0.28 -1.65
C GLY A 37 -14.72 0.38 -0.45
N PRO A 38 -14.89 -0.50 0.55
CA PRO A 38 -13.98 -0.60 1.69
C PRO A 38 -12.53 -0.84 1.24
N LEU A 39 -11.58 -0.13 1.87
CA LEU A 39 -10.16 -0.24 1.56
C LEU A 39 -9.35 -0.65 2.79
N LEU A 40 -8.47 -1.63 2.63
CA LEU A 40 -7.43 -1.98 3.59
C LEU A 40 -6.06 -1.69 3.01
N ILE A 41 -5.21 -1.00 3.78
CA ILE A 41 -3.79 -0.80 3.48
C ILE A 41 -2.98 -1.71 4.41
N ILE A 42 -2.13 -2.57 3.85
CA ILE A 42 -1.27 -3.50 4.59
C ILE A 42 0.19 -3.11 4.36
N GLY A 43 0.91 -2.80 5.44
CA GLY A 43 2.35 -2.52 5.43
C GLY A 43 3.18 -3.59 6.15
N GLY A 44 4.49 -3.61 5.89
CA GLY A 44 5.46 -4.44 6.60
C GLY A 44 6.32 -3.58 7.52
N GLU A 45 6.48 -3.99 8.78
CA GLU A 45 7.24 -3.23 9.79
C GLU A 45 8.70 -2.97 9.38
N GLN A 46 9.32 -3.91 8.67
CA GLN A 46 10.72 -3.90 8.25
C GLN A 46 10.87 -3.64 6.75
N ASP A 47 9.87 -3.04 6.10
CA ASP A 47 9.96 -2.67 4.69
C ASP A 47 10.88 -1.45 4.53
N HIS A 48 12.02 -1.66 3.86
CA HIS A 48 12.98 -0.59 3.55
C HIS A 48 12.74 0.06 2.17
N ALA A 49 11.98 -0.59 1.30
CA ALA A 49 11.64 -0.05 -0.02
C ALA A 49 10.42 0.88 0.07
N VAL A 50 9.42 0.49 0.87
CA VAL A 50 8.24 1.29 1.20
C VAL A 50 8.04 1.31 2.72
N PRO A 51 8.73 2.21 3.44
CA PRO A 51 8.67 2.26 4.90
C PRO A 51 7.26 2.47 5.45
N PRO A 52 6.95 2.05 6.69
CA PRO A 52 5.64 2.24 7.32
C PRO A 52 5.11 3.69 7.29
N ALA A 53 6.01 4.68 7.28
CA ALA A 53 5.61 6.09 7.15
C ALA A 53 4.91 6.39 5.81
N ILE A 54 5.28 5.68 4.73
CA ILE A 54 4.68 5.83 3.40
C ILE A 54 3.29 5.19 3.36
N THR A 55 3.13 3.98 3.90
CA THR A 55 1.79 3.35 4.01
C THR A 55 0.87 4.21 4.86
N HIS A 56 1.39 4.78 5.95
CA HIS A 56 0.62 5.66 6.82
C HIS A 56 0.23 6.97 6.13
N ALA A 57 1.13 7.53 5.32
CA ALA A 57 0.79 8.70 4.49
C ALA A 57 -0.32 8.38 3.49
N SER A 58 -0.29 7.20 2.85
CA SER A 58 -1.37 6.73 1.97
C SER A 58 -2.68 6.57 2.73
N TYR A 59 -2.65 5.99 3.93
CA TYR A 59 -3.83 5.87 4.79
C TYR A 59 -4.44 7.24 5.11
N ARG A 60 -3.63 8.23 5.51
CA ARG A 60 -4.11 9.60 5.79
C ARG A 60 -4.77 10.29 4.60
N ILE A 61 -4.41 9.91 3.37
CA ILE A 61 -5.07 10.40 2.16
C ILE A 61 -6.40 9.69 1.98
N GLN A 62 -6.40 8.36 2.06
CA GLN A 62 -7.56 7.51 1.81
C GLN A 62 -8.64 7.60 2.91
N SER A 63 -8.25 7.91 4.14
CA SER A 63 -9.15 8.06 5.31
C SER A 63 -10.02 9.31 5.25
N LYS A 64 -9.79 10.20 4.27
CA LYS A 64 -10.64 11.40 4.04
C LYS A 64 -11.90 11.09 3.23
N ASN A 65 -11.99 9.88 2.69
CA ASN A 65 -13.18 9.37 2.00
C ASN A 65 -14.26 9.00 3.02
N PRO A 66 -15.56 9.17 2.73
CA PRO A 66 -16.64 8.71 3.62
C PRO A 66 -16.70 7.18 3.78
N GLY A 67 -16.22 6.40 2.80
CA GLY A 67 -16.15 4.95 2.88
C GLY A 67 -15.03 4.45 3.79
N THR A 68 -15.16 3.21 4.28
CA THR A 68 -14.19 2.59 5.20
C THR A 68 -12.78 2.52 4.63
N ALA A 69 -11.82 3.06 5.36
CA ALA A 69 -10.39 2.86 5.13
C ALA A 69 -9.74 2.39 6.44
N GLU A 70 -8.96 1.33 6.38
CA GLU A 70 -8.20 0.77 7.50
C GLU A 70 -6.73 0.60 7.11
N GLU A 71 -5.85 0.65 8.11
CA GLU A 71 -4.42 0.38 7.95
C GLU A 71 -3.96 -0.63 9.00
N ILE A 72 -3.17 -1.61 8.57
CA ILE A 72 -2.45 -2.54 9.46
C ILE A 72 -0.98 -2.64 9.06
N THR A 73 -0.13 -2.92 10.04
CA THR A 73 1.29 -3.21 9.84
C THR A 73 1.59 -4.60 10.37
N ILE A 74 2.15 -5.46 9.52
CA ILE A 74 2.52 -6.83 9.92
C ILE A 74 3.93 -6.82 10.51
N PRO A 75 4.10 -7.31 11.77
CA PRO A 75 5.39 -7.31 12.43
C PRO A 75 6.37 -8.27 11.77
N ASN A 76 7.65 -7.93 11.82
CA ASN A 76 8.75 -8.74 11.27
C ASN A 76 8.62 -9.09 9.77
N ARG A 77 8.03 -8.20 8.97
CA ARG A 77 7.90 -8.37 7.52
C ARG A 77 8.51 -7.22 6.73
N GLY A 78 9.17 -7.57 5.63
CA GLY A 78 9.77 -6.63 4.69
C GLY A 78 8.91 -6.42 3.44
N HIS A 79 9.52 -5.93 2.35
CA HIS A 79 8.81 -5.50 1.14
C HIS A 79 8.02 -6.60 0.40
N SER A 80 8.48 -7.86 0.48
CA SER A 80 7.94 -8.97 -0.28
C SER A 80 6.73 -9.65 0.39
N LEU A 81 5.86 -8.86 1.04
CA LEU A 81 4.72 -9.31 1.85
C LEU A 81 3.90 -10.43 1.21
N THR A 82 3.59 -10.32 -0.08
CA THR A 82 2.68 -11.24 -0.77
C THR A 82 3.33 -12.51 -1.33
N ILE A 83 4.66 -12.61 -1.28
CA ILE A 83 5.41 -13.72 -1.90
C ILE A 83 6.45 -14.37 -0.97
N ASP A 84 6.79 -13.73 0.15
CA ASP A 84 7.69 -14.31 1.14
C ASP A 84 7.02 -15.41 1.98
N SER A 85 7.77 -16.08 2.86
CA SER A 85 7.28 -17.20 3.67
C SER A 85 6.10 -16.86 4.59
N GLY A 86 5.81 -15.59 4.81
CA GLY A 86 4.72 -15.05 5.62
C GLY A 86 3.48 -14.63 4.88
N TRP A 87 3.43 -14.82 3.56
CA TRP A 87 2.31 -14.38 2.72
C TRP A 87 0.94 -14.81 3.26
N ARG A 88 0.86 -15.95 3.97
CA ARG A 88 -0.39 -16.42 4.59
C ARG A 88 -0.95 -15.44 5.59
N ALA A 89 -0.13 -14.83 6.44
CA ALA A 89 -0.60 -13.85 7.42
C ALA A 89 -1.20 -12.61 6.71
N VAL A 90 -0.59 -12.17 5.60
CA VAL A 90 -1.14 -11.09 4.75
C VAL A 90 -2.50 -11.50 4.17
N ALA A 91 -2.59 -12.73 3.67
CA ALA A 91 -3.82 -13.25 3.08
C ALA A 91 -4.95 -13.41 4.12
N ASP A 92 -4.62 -13.85 5.34
CA ASP A 92 -5.59 -14.03 6.43
C ASP A 92 -6.17 -12.69 6.85
N GLU A 93 -5.35 -11.65 7.01
CA GLU A 93 -5.80 -10.29 7.33
C GLU A 93 -6.67 -9.70 6.20
N ALA A 94 -6.26 -9.87 4.95
CA ALA A 94 -7.04 -9.43 3.80
C ALA A 94 -8.38 -10.16 3.68
N LEU A 95 -8.39 -11.48 3.92
CA LEU A 95 -9.61 -12.29 3.90
C LEU A 95 -10.56 -11.89 5.03
N ALA A 96 -10.04 -11.75 6.25
CA ALA A 96 -10.83 -11.31 7.41
C ALA A 96 -11.46 -9.93 7.16
N PHE A 97 -10.71 -9.01 6.54
CA PHE A 97 -11.24 -7.72 6.13
C PHE A 97 -12.38 -7.86 5.13
N VAL A 98 -12.15 -8.60 4.04
CA VAL A 98 -13.14 -8.80 2.97
C VAL A 98 -14.42 -9.44 3.50
N GLN A 99 -14.31 -10.46 4.37
CA GLN A 99 -15.44 -11.15 5.00
C GLN A 99 -16.38 -10.24 5.80
N ARG A 100 -15.94 -9.06 6.24
CA ARG A 100 -16.82 -8.08 6.90
C ARG A 100 -17.74 -7.34 5.93
N PHE A 101 -17.50 -7.46 4.62
CA PHE A 101 -18.19 -6.68 3.58
C PHE A 101 -18.77 -7.53 2.45
N VAL A 102 -18.53 -8.83 2.43
CA VAL A 102 -19.23 -9.78 1.54
C VAL A 102 -20.28 -10.54 2.34
N GLU A 103 -21.53 -10.47 1.85
CA GLU A 103 -22.61 -11.40 2.20
C GLU A 103 -22.49 -12.69 1.37
#